data_AF-A0A3L6SWA0-F1
#
_entry.id   AF-A0A3L6SWA0-F1
#
_cell.length_a   1.000
_cell.length_b   1.000
_cell.length_c   1.000
_cell.angle_alpha   90.00
_cell.angle_beta   90.00
_cell.angle_gamma   90.00
#
_symmetry.space_group_name_H-M   'P 1'
#
loop_
_entity.id
_entity.type
_entity.pdbx_description
1 polymer ?
#
loop_
_entity_poly.entity_id
_entity_poly.type
_entity_poly.pdbx_seq_one_letter_code
_entity_poly.pdbx_strand_id
1 'polypeptide(L)'
;MDCVLLSSHLTPHNFVNTRFQQGFSGLNSIGFAVIRKGCLKLRCYAIGDELGGSGQVNQPFNKSNNGSVFQGLNASGASFGTVGAEITQETGDFFVSDAEGDPDKPTDGFSSIDQAINALREGKFVIAVDDENGDDEGDLVMAATLVNPESIAFMIRNGSGIISVGMKEEDLTRLMIPMMSPITEIEDISTAAATITVDARVGIATGVSAADRAKTILTLASPDSKPSDLRRPGHIFPLKYRNGGVLKRAGHTEASVDLVALAGLRPVSVLSTVMDPKDGSMAGITVLQQMAMEHDIPIVSITDLIRYRRKREKLVELIAVSRLPTKWGLFRAYCYQSKLDGTEHIAVVKGDIDNGEDVLVRVHSECLTGDILGSARCDCGNQLDLALKLIEKAGRGVLVYLRGHEGRGIGLGQKLRAYNLQDEGHDTVEANVELGLAVDAREYGIGAQILRDIGVRTMRLMTNNPAKFIGLKGYGLAVVGRVPVISPITKENQKYLETKRTKMGHVYGSDLPGSLPEFANPQDTADDKEDDTQN
;
A
#
# COMPACT_ATOMS: atom_id res chain seq x y z
N MET A 1 52.99 67.52 2.24
CA MET A 1 52.89 67.77 0.80
C MET A 1 52.22 66.54 0.20
N ASP A 2 51.01 66.21 0.66
CA ASP A 2 49.67 66.70 0.24
C ASP A 2 49.10 65.59 -0.66
N CYS A 3 47.90 65.04 -0.51
CA CYS A 3 46.63 65.49 0.07
C CYS A 3 45.72 64.23 0.14
N VAL A 4 44.92 64.02 1.21
CA VAL A 4 43.42 64.13 1.22
C VAL A 4 42.69 62.89 0.64
N LEU A 5 41.64 62.25 1.21
CA LEU A 5 40.79 62.39 2.41
C LEU A 5 39.98 61.08 2.61
N LEU A 6 39.73 60.71 3.90
CA LEU A 6 38.48 60.29 4.58
C LEU A 6 37.61 59.16 4.00
N SER A 7 36.87 58.33 4.75
CA SER A 7 36.55 58.04 6.17
C SER A 7 35.70 56.74 6.12
N SER A 8 35.35 55.97 7.15
CA SER A 8 35.17 56.19 8.59
C SER A 8 35.15 54.83 9.30
N HIS A 9 35.89 54.77 10.39
CA HIS A 9 35.80 53.85 11.51
C HIS A 9 34.56 54.25 12.39
N LEU A 10 33.96 53.48 13.31
CA LEU A 10 34.48 52.58 14.35
C LEU A 10 33.28 51.87 15.04
N THR A 11 33.58 50.69 15.56
CA THR A 11 32.88 49.84 16.56
C THR A 11 32.94 50.45 17.99
N PRO A 12 32.66 49.75 19.12
CA PRO A 12 31.49 48.96 19.57
C PRO A 12 31.04 49.25 21.05
N HIS A 13 30.01 48.51 21.49
CA HIS A 13 29.70 47.99 22.85
C HIS A 13 29.05 48.84 23.99
N ASN A 14 27.91 48.28 24.47
CA ASN A 14 27.42 48.06 25.86
C ASN A 14 26.23 48.85 26.46
N PHE A 15 25.23 48.05 26.92
CA PHE A 15 24.28 48.15 28.06
C PHE A 15 23.27 49.34 28.18
N VAL A 16 21.96 49.03 28.35
CA VAL A 16 21.18 49.07 29.62
C VAL A 16 19.66 48.83 29.40
N ASN A 17 19.14 47.90 30.21
CA ASN A 17 17.81 47.59 30.80
C ASN A 17 16.64 48.62 30.79
N THR A 18 15.38 48.12 30.77
CA THR A 18 14.27 48.56 31.65
C THR A 18 13.17 47.49 31.83
N ARG A 19 12.58 47.48 33.04
CA ARG A 19 11.63 46.53 33.65
C ARG A 19 10.16 46.73 33.24
N PHE A 20 9.33 45.69 33.38
CA PHE A 20 8.11 45.75 34.20
C PHE A 20 7.76 44.39 34.83
N GLN A 21 7.38 44.42 36.12
CA GLN A 21 7.01 43.31 37.00
C GLN A 21 5.49 43.03 36.96
N GLN A 22 5.10 41.77 37.19
CA GLN A 22 4.06 41.26 38.13
C GLN A 22 3.78 39.79 37.71
N GLY A 23 3.68 38.77 38.55
CA GLY A 23 3.72 38.57 39.99
C GLY A 23 3.46 37.08 40.24
N PHE A 24 4.16 36.49 41.21
CA PHE A 24 4.21 35.06 41.56
C PHE A 24 2.94 34.50 42.21
N SER A 25 2.65 33.23 41.94
CA SER A 25 2.37 32.14 42.91
C SER A 25 2.16 30.85 42.09
N GLY A 26 2.79 29.69 42.29
CA GLY A 26 3.46 29.09 43.44
C GLY A 26 2.79 27.74 43.67
N LEU A 27 3.48 26.62 43.39
CA LEU A 27 3.49 25.35 44.17
C LEU A 27 4.00 24.15 43.34
N ASN A 28 5.19 23.68 43.73
CA ASN A 28 5.56 22.30 44.04
C ASN A 28 5.53 21.19 42.97
N SER A 29 6.75 20.81 42.57
CA SER A 29 7.33 19.46 42.64
C SER A 29 6.45 18.26 42.29
N ILE A 30 6.79 17.59 41.18
CA ILE A 30 6.42 16.18 40.96
C ILE A 30 7.72 15.39 40.78
N GLY A 31 7.99 14.55 41.78
CA GLY A 31 9.07 13.59 41.77
C GLY A 31 8.72 12.34 40.97
N PHE A 32 9.77 11.63 40.58
CA PHE A 32 9.71 10.32 39.97
C PHE A 32 9.02 9.30 40.90
N ALA A 33 8.00 8.62 40.40
CA ALA A 33 7.41 7.45 41.04
C ALA A 33 7.43 6.26 40.07
N VAL A 34 8.21 5.25 40.46
CA VAL A 34 8.23 3.90 39.89
C VAL A 34 6.90 3.22 40.24
N ILE A 35 6.13 2.78 39.24
CA ILE A 35 4.93 1.96 39.47
C ILE A 35 5.19 0.53 38.99
N ARG A 36 5.20 -0.38 39.96
CA ARG A 36 5.21 -1.84 39.81
C ARG A 36 3.80 -2.35 39.48
N LYS A 37 3.78 -3.44 38.69
CA LYS A 37 2.66 -4.34 38.33
C LYS A 37 1.53 -4.45 39.37
N GLY A 38 0.27 -4.42 38.89
CA GLY A 38 -0.90 -4.86 39.63
C GLY A 38 -2.12 -5.07 38.72
N CYS A 39 -2.52 -6.32 38.55
CA CYS A 39 -3.67 -6.78 37.78
C CYS A 39 -4.98 -6.38 38.48
N LEU A 40 -5.94 -5.78 37.76
CA LEU A 40 -7.29 -5.52 38.28
C LEU A 40 -8.35 -6.07 37.32
N LYS A 41 -9.03 -7.11 37.80
CA LYS A 41 -10.25 -7.71 37.25
C LYS A 41 -11.41 -6.71 37.34
N LEU A 42 -12.06 -6.41 36.22
CA LEU A 42 -13.39 -5.79 36.23
C LEU A 42 -14.45 -6.85 36.55
N ARG A 43 -15.26 -6.59 37.59
CA ARG A 43 -16.50 -7.32 37.90
C ARG A 43 -17.68 -6.43 37.49
N CYS A 44 -18.59 -7.04 36.73
CA CYS A 44 -19.87 -6.48 36.30
C CYS A 44 -20.81 -6.23 37.49
N TYR A 45 -21.53 -5.10 37.46
CA TYR A 45 -22.70 -4.86 38.29
C TYR A 45 -23.93 -5.46 37.61
N ALA A 46 -24.64 -6.34 38.32
CA ALA A 46 -26.00 -6.76 38.00
C ALA A 46 -26.93 -6.21 39.09
N ILE A 47 -27.99 -5.53 38.68
CA ILE A 47 -29.08 -5.09 39.54
C ILE A 47 -30.00 -6.29 39.72
N GLY A 48 -30.16 -6.72 40.97
CA GLY A 48 -31.11 -7.75 41.36
C GLY A 48 -32.47 -7.15 41.71
N ASP A 49 -33.52 -7.90 41.44
CA ASP A 49 -34.75 -7.86 42.21
C ASP A 49 -35.17 -9.31 42.46
N GLU A 50 -35.33 -9.66 43.74
CA GLU A 50 -35.69 -10.99 44.23
C GLU A 50 -37.21 -11.13 44.28
N LEU A 51 -37.75 -12.29 43.91
CA LEU A 51 -38.92 -12.89 44.58
C LEU A 51 -39.00 -14.40 44.31
N GLY A 52 -38.69 -15.13 45.39
CA GLY A 52 -39.01 -16.50 45.81
C GLY A 52 -39.74 -17.50 44.90
N GLY A 53 -39.28 -18.77 44.98
CA GLY A 53 -40.12 -19.93 44.69
C GLY A 53 -39.35 -21.21 44.35
N SER A 54 -39.29 -22.13 45.31
CA SER A 54 -38.66 -23.45 45.26
C SER A 54 -39.26 -24.44 44.24
N GLY A 55 -38.42 -25.31 43.65
CA GLY A 55 -38.86 -26.58 43.08
C GLY A 55 -37.87 -27.24 42.09
N GLN A 56 -37.17 -28.30 42.54
CA GLN A 56 -36.53 -29.28 41.65
C GLN A 56 -37.61 -30.10 40.91
N VAL A 57 -37.36 -30.53 39.66
CA VAL A 57 -37.54 -31.91 39.16
C VAL A 57 -37.00 -32.03 37.72
N ASN A 58 -36.45 -33.22 37.46
CA ASN A 58 -35.81 -33.73 36.25
C ASN A 58 -36.73 -33.96 35.03
N GLN A 59 -36.07 -33.91 33.86
CA GLN A 59 -36.26 -34.70 32.63
C GLN A 59 -37.23 -34.26 31.50
N PRO A 60 -36.91 -34.65 30.23
CA PRO A 60 -37.33 -33.98 28.98
C PRO A 60 -38.44 -34.73 28.24
N PHE A 61 -39.20 -34.09 27.33
CA PHE A 61 -39.81 -34.75 26.15
C PHE A 61 -40.40 -33.75 25.11
N ASN A 62 -40.06 -34.01 23.85
CA ASN A 62 -40.83 -33.99 22.59
C ASN A 62 -41.86 -32.90 22.19
N LYS A 63 -41.63 -32.41 20.95
CA LYS A 63 -42.52 -32.27 19.76
C LYS A 63 -43.86 -31.51 19.85
N SER A 64 -43.92 -30.51 18.95
CA SER A 64 -45.02 -30.05 18.08
C SER A 64 -46.34 -29.57 18.70
N ASN A 65 -46.70 -28.30 18.44
CA ASN A 65 -47.88 -28.03 17.62
C ASN A 65 -47.98 -26.58 17.12
N ASN A 66 -48.66 -26.47 15.99
CA ASN A 66 -49.00 -25.28 15.23
C ASN A 66 -49.76 -24.22 16.04
N GLY A 67 -49.53 -22.95 15.69
CA GLY A 67 -50.35 -21.82 16.10
C GLY A 67 -50.15 -20.65 15.13
N SER A 68 -50.86 -20.69 14.01
CA SER A 68 -51.03 -19.55 13.10
C SER A 68 -51.97 -18.52 13.72
N VAL A 69 -51.56 -17.25 13.75
CA VAL A 69 -52.49 -16.11 13.81
C VAL A 69 -52.17 -15.21 12.63
N PHE A 70 -53.06 -15.22 11.64
CA PHE A 70 -53.09 -14.33 10.48
C PHE A 70 -54.16 -13.26 10.74
N GLN A 71 -53.79 -12.00 10.58
CA GLN A 71 -54.58 -10.87 10.02
C GLN A 71 -53.87 -9.57 10.46
N GLY A 72 -53.50 -8.63 9.61
CA GLY A 72 -53.69 -8.48 8.17
C GLY A 72 -53.51 -6.99 7.85
N LEU A 73 -52.59 -6.65 6.95
CA LEU A 73 -52.57 -5.39 6.20
C LEU A 73 -51.99 -5.67 4.80
N ASN A 74 -52.89 -5.91 3.85
CA ASN A 74 -52.72 -5.68 2.41
C ASN A 74 -52.71 -4.14 2.19
N ALA A 75 -52.13 -3.52 1.16
CA ALA A 75 -51.34 -3.92 0.00
C ALA A 75 -50.83 -2.62 -0.67
N SER A 76 -49.66 -2.68 -1.33
CA SER A 76 -49.42 -2.00 -2.60
C SER A 76 -48.18 -2.61 -3.25
N GLY A 77 -48.42 -3.64 -4.07
CA GLY A 77 -47.39 -4.27 -4.88
C GLY A 77 -47.02 -3.35 -6.04
N ALA A 78 -45.79 -2.86 -6.04
CA ALA A 78 -45.10 -2.50 -7.26
C ALA A 78 -44.28 -3.73 -7.69
N SER A 79 -44.70 -4.40 -8.76
CA SER A 79 -43.90 -5.48 -9.35
C SER A 79 -42.64 -4.85 -9.95
N PHE A 80 -41.51 -4.99 -9.27
CA PHE A 80 -40.21 -4.73 -9.89
C PHE A 80 -39.96 -5.82 -10.92
N GLY A 81 -40.05 -5.45 -12.20
CA GLY A 81 -39.60 -6.28 -13.30
C GLY A 81 -38.11 -6.53 -13.17
N THR A 82 -37.74 -7.75 -12.78
CA THR A 82 -36.37 -8.24 -12.88
C THR A 82 -36.05 -8.41 -14.37
N VAL A 83 -35.43 -7.39 -14.97
CA VAL A 83 -34.84 -7.52 -16.30
C VAL A 83 -33.70 -8.53 -16.18
N GLY A 84 -33.82 -9.63 -16.92
CA GLY A 84 -32.78 -10.63 -16.99
C GLY A 84 -31.51 -9.99 -17.53
N ALA A 85 -30.45 -9.94 -16.72
CA ALA A 85 -29.11 -9.83 -17.27
C ALA A 85 -28.88 -11.12 -18.08
N GLU A 86 -29.17 -11.06 -19.38
CA GLU A 86 -28.69 -12.04 -20.33
C GLU A 86 -27.16 -12.02 -20.25
N ILE A 87 -26.60 -13.15 -19.85
CA ILE A 87 -25.16 -13.39 -19.89
C ILE A 87 -24.88 -13.63 -21.37
N THR A 88 -24.60 -12.57 -22.13
CA THR A 88 -24.08 -12.71 -23.48
C THR A 88 -22.68 -13.32 -23.38
N GLN A 89 -22.55 -14.52 -23.93
CA GLN A 89 -21.30 -15.25 -24.04
C GLN A 89 -20.53 -14.68 -25.24
N GLU A 90 -20.07 -13.43 -25.13
CA GLU A 90 -19.19 -12.85 -26.13
C GLU A 90 -17.77 -13.36 -25.90
N THR A 91 -17.47 -14.52 -26.50
CA THR A 91 -16.09 -14.93 -26.79
C THR A 91 -15.56 -14.07 -27.94
N GLY A 92 -15.34 -12.78 -27.67
CA GLY A 92 -14.43 -11.97 -28.48
C GLY A 92 -13.00 -12.34 -28.11
N ASP A 93 -12.12 -12.50 -29.09
CA ASP A 93 -10.67 -12.72 -28.91
C ASP A 93 -10.05 -11.57 -28.10
N PHE A 94 -10.16 -11.66 -26.77
CA PHE A 94 -9.60 -10.72 -25.82
C PHE A 94 -8.11 -11.07 -25.62
N PHE A 95 -7.30 -10.70 -26.61
CA PHE A 95 -5.85 -10.61 -26.40
C PHE A 95 -5.58 -9.52 -25.37
N VAL A 96 -5.21 -9.96 -24.17
CA VAL A 96 -4.69 -9.14 -23.07
C VAL A 96 -3.48 -8.37 -23.62
N SER A 97 -3.50 -7.04 -23.57
CA SER A 97 -2.30 -6.26 -23.87
C SER A 97 -1.28 -6.47 -22.75
N ASP A 98 -0.05 -6.82 -23.14
CA ASP A 98 1.10 -7.13 -22.26
C ASP A 98 1.67 -5.91 -21.53
N ALA A 99 0.85 -4.92 -21.17
CA ALA A 99 1.32 -3.66 -20.59
C ALA A 99 1.78 -3.76 -19.12
N GLU A 100 1.63 -4.93 -18.48
CA GLU A 100 2.62 -5.45 -17.53
C GLU A 100 2.92 -6.86 -18.03
N GLY A 101 4.13 -7.04 -18.58
CA GLY A 101 4.58 -8.31 -19.11
C GLY A 101 4.63 -9.42 -18.04
N ASP A 102 5.18 -10.57 -18.42
CA ASP A 102 5.54 -11.60 -17.44
C ASP A 102 6.30 -10.93 -16.28
N PRO A 103 5.87 -11.03 -15.01
CA PRO A 103 6.58 -10.44 -13.87
C PRO A 103 8.02 -10.95 -13.70
N ASP A 104 8.41 -12.01 -14.42
CA ASP A 104 9.78 -12.50 -14.49
C ASP A 104 10.56 -11.95 -15.69
N LYS A 105 9.88 -11.29 -16.64
CA LYS A 105 10.52 -10.56 -17.72
C LYS A 105 10.97 -9.20 -17.16
N PRO A 106 12.28 -8.89 -17.20
CA PRO A 106 12.75 -7.58 -16.79
C PRO A 106 12.23 -6.49 -17.74
N THR A 107 12.15 -5.27 -17.22
CA THR A 107 11.89 -4.08 -18.03
C THR A 107 13.00 -3.93 -19.08
N ASP A 108 12.66 -3.49 -20.29
CA ASP A 108 13.61 -3.40 -21.39
C ASP A 108 14.81 -2.50 -21.00
N GLY A 109 16.03 -2.99 -21.20
CA GLY A 109 17.26 -2.32 -20.76
C GLY A 109 17.73 -2.66 -19.34
N PHE A 110 16.96 -3.46 -18.59
CA PHE A 110 17.35 -3.97 -17.27
C PHE A 110 17.65 -5.48 -17.31
N SER A 111 18.45 -5.92 -16.33
CA SER A 111 18.77 -7.32 -16.06
C SER A 111 17.65 -7.98 -15.28
N SER A 112 17.57 -9.32 -15.32
CA SER A 112 16.60 -10.03 -14.49
C SER A 112 17.01 -10.01 -13.01
N ILE A 113 16.03 -10.05 -12.12
CA ILE A 113 16.28 -10.12 -10.68
C ILE A 113 17.08 -11.40 -10.33
N ASP A 114 16.86 -12.51 -11.04
CA ASP A 114 17.65 -13.73 -10.86
C ASP A 114 19.14 -13.54 -11.21
N GLN A 115 19.47 -12.76 -12.24
CA GLN A 115 20.86 -12.41 -12.57
C GLN A 115 21.50 -11.58 -11.46
N ALA A 116 20.80 -10.56 -10.96
CA ALA A 116 21.27 -9.74 -9.85
C ALA A 116 21.49 -10.57 -8.57
N ILE A 117 20.56 -11.45 -8.24
CA ILE A 117 20.66 -12.38 -7.12
C ILE A 117 21.90 -13.28 -7.24
N ASN A 118 22.17 -13.83 -8.43
CA ASN A 118 23.36 -14.67 -8.67
C ASN A 118 24.66 -13.86 -8.52
N ALA A 119 24.71 -12.64 -9.07
CA ALA A 119 25.86 -11.75 -8.91
C ALA A 119 26.16 -11.45 -7.44
N LEU A 120 25.14 -11.17 -6.63
CA LEU A 120 25.32 -10.94 -5.19
C LEU A 120 25.83 -12.18 -4.45
N ARG A 121 25.37 -13.39 -4.82
CA ARG A 121 25.91 -14.65 -4.26
C ARG A 121 27.39 -14.85 -4.56
N GLU A 122 27.83 -14.42 -5.74
CA GLU A 122 29.24 -14.46 -6.15
C GLU A 122 30.08 -13.34 -5.52
N GLY A 123 29.49 -12.46 -4.72
CA GLY A 123 30.17 -11.31 -4.14
C GLY A 123 30.48 -10.22 -5.16
N LYS A 124 29.68 -10.10 -6.22
CA LYS A 124 29.74 -9.01 -7.20
C LYS A 124 28.75 -7.90 -6.85
N PHE A 125 28.89 -6.77 -7.54
CA PHE A 125 27.95 -5.65 -7.43
C PHE A 125 26.67 -5.90 -8.22
N VAL A 126 25.64 -5.13 -7.87
CA VAL A 126 24.41 -4.90 -8.64
C VAL A 126 24.13 -3.40 -8.59
N ILE A 127 23.60 -2.83 -9.67
CA ILE A 127 23.07 -1.45 -9.66
C ILE A 127 21.55 -1.53 -9.49
N ALA A 128 21.02 -0.87 -8.47
CA ALA A 128 19.57 -0.74 -8.25
C ALA A 128 19.11 0.69 -8.56
N VAL A 129 18.08 0.81 -9.39
CA VAL A 129 17.56 2.10 -9.88
C VAL A 129 16.10 2.27 -9.49
N ASP A 130 15.72 3.47 -9.06
CA ASP A 130 14.33 3.89 -8.89
C ASP A 130 13.80 4.47 -10.22
N ASP A 131 12.69 3.96 -10.75
CA ASP A 131 12.11 4.44 -12.03
C ASP A 131 10.90 5.36 -11.84
N GLU A 132 10.34 5.46 -10.61
CA GLU A 132 9.05 6.13 -10.43
C GLU A 132 9.09 7.67 -10.49
N ASN A 133 10.28 8.29 -10.36
CA ASN A 133 10.37 9.75 -10.14
C ASN A 133 11.07 10.55 -11.26
N GLY A 134 11.59 9.91 -12.31
CA GLY A 134 12.26 10.60 -13.43
C GLY A 134 13.60 11.27 -13.08
N ASP A 135 13.98 11.29 -11.81
CA ASP A 135 15.34 11.52 -11.30
C ASP A 135 15.97 10.14 -11.01
N ASP A 136 16.24 9.37 -12.07
CA ASP A 136 16.65 7.96 -12.01
C ASP A 136 18.04 7.77 -11.36
N GLU A 137 18.12 7.91 -10.04
CA GLU A 137 19.32 7.68 -9.24
C GLU A 137 19.58 6.18 -9.06
N GLY A 138 20.85 5.79 -9.21
CA GLY A 138 21.29 4.40 -9.06
C GLY A 138 22.26 4.21 -7.91
N ASP A 139 22.04 3.17 -7.11
CA ASP A 139 22.98 2.75 -6.06
C ASP A 139 23.74 1.48 -6.49
N LEU A 140 25.07 1.49 -6.26
CA LEU A 140 25.87 0.28 -6.25
C LEU A 140 25.56 -0.51 -4.98
N VAL A 141 25.15 -1.76 -5.12
CA VAL A 141 24.74 -2.65 -4.04
C VAL A 141 25.65 -3.88 -3.98
N MET A 142 26.03 -4.28 -2.76
CA MET A 142 26.77 -5.51 -2.48
C MET A 142 26.30 -6.13 -1.16
N ALA A 143 26.45 -7.45 -1.00
CA ALA A 143 26.28 -8.10 0.29
C ALA A 143 27.40 -7.69 1.27
N ALA A 144 27.03 -7.15 2.44
CA ALA A 144 28.00 -6.66 3.43
C ALA A 144 28.90 -7.77 4.00
N THR A 145 28.48 -9.03 3.93
CA THR A 145 29.27 -10.19 4.37
C THR A 145 30.40 -10.56 3.41
N LEU A 146 30.36 -10.08 2.16
CA LEU A 146 31.31 -10.43 1.09
C LEU A 146 32.20 -9.26 0.66
N VAL A 147 32.13 -8.14 1.38
CA VAL A 147 32.93 -6.95 1.14
C VAL A 147 34.43 -7.21 1.32
N ASN A 148 35.24 -6.58 0.47
CA ASN A 148 36.69 -6.54 0.57
C ASN A 148 37.22 -5.11 0.33
N PRO A 149 38.51 -4.83 0.62
CA PRO A 149 39.07 -3.50 0.40
C PRO A 149 38.96 -3.02 -1.04
N GLU A 150 39.09 -3.91 -2.03
CA GLU A 150 39.00 -3.59 -3.45
C GLU A 150 37.58 -3.14 -3.83
N SER A 151 36.55 -3.81 -3.31
CA SER A 151 35.15 -3.48 -3.57
C SER A 151 34.79 -2.13 -2.94
N ILE A 152 35.24 -1.85 -1.73
CA ILE A 152 35.05 -0.52 -1.12
C ILE A 152 35.83 0.56 -1.86
N ALA A 153 37.04 0.27 -2.33
CA ALA A 153 37.79 1.22 -3.16
C ALA A 153 37.06 1.51 -4.48
N PHE A 154 36.41 0.50 -5.07
CA PHE A 154 35.56 0.69 -6.25
C PHE A 154 34.36 1.59 -5.94
N MET A 155 33.63 1.34 -4.85
CA MET A 155 32.51 2.20 -4.43
C MET A 155 32.94 3.64 -4.12
N ILE A 156 34.13 3.84 -3.54
CA ILE A 156 34.65 5.19 -3.26
C ILE A 156 34.98 5.94 -4.58
N ARG A 157 35.48 5.25 -5.60
CA ARG A 157 35.85 5.87 -6.87
C ARG A 157 34.66 6.22 -7.75
N ASN A 158 33.62 5.39 -7.70
CA ASN A 158 32.46 5.48 -8.60
C ASN A 158 31.19 6.00 -7.92
N GLY A 159 31.18 6.08 -6.59
CA GLY A 159 30.05 6.57 -5.82
C GLY A 159 30.31 7.91 -5.12
N SER A 160 29.32 8.38 -4.37
CA SER A 160 29.35 9.65 -3.63
C SER A 160 30.41 9.71 -2.51
N GLY A 161 31.05 8.58 -2.21
CA GLY A 161 31.95 8.42 -1.07
C GLY A 161 31.23 8.20 0.27
N ILE A 162 29.91 8.36 0.32
CA ILE A 162 29.05 8.00 1.45
C ILE A 162 28.71 6.51 1.33
N ILE A 163 29.42 5.71 2.13
CA ILE A 163 29.19 4.26 2.17
C ILE A 163 28.18 3.94 3.26
N SER A 164 27.01 3.50 2.83
CA SER A 164 25.90 3.17 3.71
C SER A 164 25.74 1.66 3.88
N VAL A 165 25.22 1.24 5.03
CA VAL A 165 24.96 -0.17 5.35
C VAL A 165 23.50 -0.36 5.72
N GLY A 166 22.72 -0.99 4.83
CA GLY A 166 21.33 -1.34 5.11
C GLY A 166 21.25 -2.53 6.06
N MET A 167 20.53 -2.38 7.17
CA MET A 167 20.36 -3.47 8.15
C MET A 167 19.02 -3.41 8.87
N LYS A 168 18.58 -4.57 9.35
CA LYS A 168 17.30 -4.68 10.08
C LYS A 168 17.36 -4.05 11.46
N GLU A 169 16.19 -3.70 11.97
CA GLU A 169 16.02 -3.10 13.29
C GLU A 169 16.56 -3.98 14.43
N GLU A 170 16.48 -5.31 14.29
CA GLU A 170 17.00 -6.23 15.31
C GLU A 170 18.53 -6.15 15.41
N ASP A 171 19.22 -5.96 14.29
CA ASP A 171 20.68 -5.79 14.25
C ASP A 171 21.10 -4.44 14.83
N LEU A 172 20.40 -3.36 14.47
CA LEU A 172 20.61 -2.03 15.06
C LEU A 172 20.40 -2.03 16.57
N THR A 173 19.34 -2.69 17.03
CA THR A 173 19.00 -2.83 18.46
C THR A 173 20.08 -3.63 19.20
N ARG A 174 20.49 -4.77 18.65
CA ARG A 174 21.57 -5.61 19.20
C ARG A 174 22.88 -4.84 19.33
N LEU A 175 23.23 -4.06 18.32
CA LEU A 175 24.45 -3.26 18.31
C LEU A 175 24.33 -1.94 19.07
N MET A 176 23.14 -1.59 19.56
CA MET A 176 22.82 -0.31 20.22
C MET A 176 23.19 0.89 19.34
N ILE A 177 22.77 0.88 18.07
CA ILE A 177 22.97 1.99 17.13
C ILE A 177 21.65 2.78 17.05
N PRO A 178 21.51 3.89 17.79
CA PRO A 178 20.32 4.73 17.73
C PRO A 178 20.21 5.50 16.40
N MET A 179 18.99 5.92 16.08
CA MET A 179 18.71 6.86 15.01
C MET A 179 19.50 8.16 15.21
N MET A 180 19.95 8.79 14.11
CA MET A 180 20.69 10.06 14.18
C MET A 180 19.79 11.20 14.67
N SER A 181 18.52 11.18 14.23
CA SER A 181 17.48 12.08 14.68
C SER A 181 16.24 11.26 15.04
N PRO A 182 15.76 11.29 16.30
CA PRO A 182 14.56 10.57 16.69
C PRO A 182 13.27 11.18 16.11
N ILE A 183 13.33 12.40 15.55
CA ILE A 183 12.16 13.10 14.97
C ILE A 183 11.89 12.63 13.53
N THR A 184 12.94 12.26 12.79
CA THR A 184 12.86 11.96 11.35
C THR A 184 12.05 10.70 11.04
N GLU A 185 11.89 9.76 11.99
CA GLU A 185 10.98 8.60 11.81
C GLU A 185 9.50 9.00 11.81
N ILE A 186 9.13 10.13 12.43
CA ILE A 186 7.73 10.52 12.66
C ILE A 186 7.19 11.39 11.52
N GLU A 187 8.05 12.20 10.89
CA GLU A 187 7.61 13.23 9.95
C GLU A 187 7.69 12.80 8.48
N ASP A 188 8.61 11.91 8.10
CA ASP A 188 8.79 11.54 6.69
C ASP A 188 9.10 10.06 6.45
N ILE A 189 8.04 9.29 6.17
CA ILE A 189 8.10 7.86 5.85
C ILE A 189 8.84 7.62 4.52
N SER A 190 8.95 8.62 3.64
CA SER A 190 9.60 8.48 2.33
C SER A 190 11.13 8.50 2.43
N THR A 191 11.71 9.13 3.46
CA THR A 191 13.17 9.30 3.61
C THR A 191 13.86 8.07 4.17
N ALA A 192 15.15 7.92 3.85
CA ALA A 192 15.99 6.86 4.41
C ALA A 192 16.21 7.09 5.91
N ALA A 193 16.00 6.04 6.70
CA ALA A 193 16.11 6.09 8.15
C ALA A 193 17.60 6.00 8.57
N ALA A 194 18.27 7.16 8.59
CA ALA A 194 19.69 7.26 8.92
C ALA A 194 19.97 7.14 10.44
N THR A 195 21.01 6.38 10.77
CA THR A 195 21.47 6.18 12.15
C THR A 195 22.79 6.89 12.42
N ILE A 196 23.25 6.91 13.67
CA ILE A 196 24.57 7.47 13.99
C ILE A 196 25.68 6.71 13.25
N THR A 197 26.69 7.44 12.77
CA THR A 197 27.81 6.82 12.05
C THR A 197 28.71 6.01 12.98
N VAL A 198 29.37 5.00 12.42
CA VAL A 198 30.16 4.03 13.19
C VAL A 198 31.46 3.66 12.50
N ASP A 199 32.42 3.23 13.31
CA ASP A 199 33.68 2.60 12.90
C ASP A 199 33.93 1.35 13.75
N ALA A 200 34.65 0.36 13.21
CA ALA A 200 35.17 -0.74 14.01
C ALA A 200 36.10 -0.22 15.11
N ARG A 201 36.07 -0.82 16.30
CA ARG A 201 36.92 -0.40 17.41
C ARG A 201 38.36 -0.90 17.29
N VAL A 202 38.55 -2.04 16.64
CA VAL A 202 39.82 -2.78 16.55
C VAL A 202 40.09 -3.17 15.11
N GLY A 203 41.37 -3.17 14.74
CA GLY A 203 41.81 -3.59 13.40
C GLY A 203 41.63 -2.53 12.32
N ILE A 204 41.50 -1.25 12.73
CA ILE A 204 41.44 -0.09 11.84
C ILE A 204 42.39 1.01 12.33
N ALA A 205 42.80 1.91 11.43
CA ALA A 205 43.57 3.09 11.75
C ALA A 205 42.66 4.32 11.99
N THR A 206 42.40 5.10 10.93
CA THR A 206 41.58 6.32 11.02
C THR A 206 40.10 6.04 10.76
N GLY A 207 39.77 4.91 10.14
CA GLY A 207 38.39 4.58 9.73
C GLY A 207 38.05 4.97 8.29
N VAL A 208 38.87 5.82 7.66
CA VAL A 208 38.55 6.42 6.36
C VAL A 208 38.97 5.53 5.19
N SER A 209 40.03 4.74 5.33
CA SER A 209 40.58 3.95 4.24
C SER A 209 39.62 2.86 3.77
N ALA A 210 39.76 2.39 2.52
CA ALA A 210 38.91 1.31 2.00
C ALA A 210 39.00 0.03 2.84
N ALA A 211 40.19 -0.30 3.33
CA ALA A 211 40.41 -1.43 4.23
C ALA A 211 39.75 -1.23 5.60
N ASP A 212 39.86 -0.03 6.20
CA ASP A 212 39.21 0.27 7.48
C ASP A 212 37.68 0.20 7.36
N ARG A 213 37.12 0.81 6.30
CA ARG A 213 35.69 0.79 6.01
C ARG A 213 35.17 -0.63 5.77
N ALA A 214 35.89 -1.44 4.99
CA ALA A 214 35.56 -2.86 4.80
C ALA A 214 35.54 -3.62 6.13
N LYS A 215 36.52 -3.36 7.02
CA LYS A 215 36.56 -3.97 8.36
C LYS A 215 35.36 -3.55 9.22
N THR A 216 34.98 -2.28 9.19
CA THR A 216 33.78 -1.77 9.88
C THR A 216 32.51 -2.46 9.36
N ILE A 217 32.35 -2.56 8.04
CA ILE A 217 31.19 -3.21 7.41
C ILE A 217 31.10 -4.70 7.80
N LEU A 218 32.21 -5.43 7.76
CA LEU A 218 32.25 -6.84 8.19
C LEU A 218 31.89 -6.98 9.68
N THR A 219 32.27 -6.01 10.51
CA THR A 219 31.90 -5.97 11.93
C THR A 219 30.40 -5.73 12.10
N LEU A 220 29.80 -4.84 11.30
CA LEU A 220 28.36 -4.61 11.29
C LEU A 220 27.58 -5.84 10.82
N ALA A 221 28.07 -6.52 9.79
CA ALA A 221 27.45 -7.71 9.21
C ALA A 221 27.60 -8.96 10.10
N SER A 222 28.48 -8.96 11.11
CA SER A 222 28.69 -10.13 11.95
C SER A 222 27.56 -10.34 12.96
N PRO A 223 26.99 -11.56 13.07
CA PRO A 223 26.03 -11.90 14.12
C PRO A 223 26.62 -11.80 15.53
N ASP A 224 27.92 -12.06 15.67
CA ASP A 224 28.61 -12.15 16.96
C ASP A 224 29.08 -10.79 17.48
N SER A 225 29.00 -9.76 16.64
CA SER A 225 29.43 -8.42 17.03
C SER A 225 28.56 -7.82 18.12
N LYS A 226 29.23 -7.07 18.99
CA LYS A 226 28.65 -6.44 20.17
C LYS A 226 28.75 -4.91 20.05
N PRO A 227 27.97 -4.15 20.83
CA PRO A 227 28.08 -2.70 20.88
C PRO A 227 29.50 -2.19 21.19
N SER A 228 30.28 -2.97 21.94
CA SER A 228 31.68 -2.70 22.30
C SER A 228 32.65 -2.81 21.14
N ASP A 229 32.27 -3.45 20.04
CA ASP A 229 33.14 -3.64 18.87
C ASP A 229 33.12 -2.43 17.94
N LEU A 230 32.27 -1.44 18.24
CA LEU A 230 32.07 -0.23 17.45
C LEU A 230 32.45 1.04 18.23
N ARG A 231 32.88 2.05 17.50
CA ARG A 231 33.07 3.44 17.92
C ARG A 231 32.03 4.33 17.25
N ARG A 232 31.69 5.44 17.91
CA ARG A 232 30.70 6.43 17.47
C ARG A 232 31.24 7.83 17.80
N PRO A 233 31.19 8.81 16.90
CA PRO A 233 30.86 8.66 15.48
C PRO A 233 31.93 7.83 14.73
N GLY A 234 31.70 7.59 13.44
CA GLY A 234 32.66 6.97 12.52
C GLY A 234 32.37 7.31 11.06
N HIS A 235 32.81 6.48 10.13
CA HIS A 235 32.80 6.80 8.69
C HIS A 235 31.86 5.91 7.85
N ILE A 236 31.24 4.91 8.45
CA ILE A 236 30.17 4.11 7.84
C ILE A 236 28.82 4.60 8.34
N PHE A 237 27.82 4.61 7.45
CA PHE A 237 26.47 5.12 7.69
C PHE A 237 25.45 3.98 7.74
N PRO A 238 25.14 3.40 8.91
CA PRO A 238 24.11 2.37 8.98
C PRO A 238 22.73 3.00 8.72
N LEU A 239 21.92 2.32 7.92
CA LEU A 239 20.56 2.70 7.55
C LEU A 239 19.60 1.63 8.06
N LYS A 240 18.50 2.06 8.68
CA LYS A 240 17.45 1.17 9.16
C LYS A 240 16.57 0.72 7.99
N TYR A 241 16.56 -0.58 7.76
CA TYR A 241 15.61 -1.26 6.88
C TYR A 241 14.20 -1.22 7.48
N ARG A 242 13.21 -0.84 6.67
CA ARG A 242 11.80 -0.94 7.07
C ARG A 242 11.26 -2.35 6.84
N ASN A 243 10.70 -2.96 7.88
CA ASN A 243 10.06 -4.27 7.79
C ASN A 243 8.96 -4.29 6.72
N GLY A 244 9.10 -5.20 5.75
CA GLY A 244 8.31 -5.25 4.52
C GLY A 244 9.16 -4.97 3.26
N GLY A 245 10.28 -4.25 3.42
CA GLY A 245 11.22 -3.96 2.33
C GLY A 245 10.58 -3.10 1.24
N VAL A 246 10.93 -3.39 0.00
CA VAL A 246 10.43 -2.64 -1.17
C VAL A 246 8.92 -2.68 -1.32
N LEU A 247 8.27 -3.68 -0.72
CA LEU A 247 6.81 -3.80 -0.70
C LEU A 247 6.14 -2.79 0.24
N LYS A 248 6.90 -2.18 1.15
CA LYS A 248 6.42 -1.13 2.07
C LYS A 248 6.99 0.24 1.74
N ARG A 249 8.23 0.29 1.27
CA ARG A 249 8.89 1.51 0.78
C ARG A 249 9.80 1.14 -0.38
N ALA A 250 9.50 1.67 -1.57
CA ALA A 250 10.34 1.56 -2.76
C ALA A 250 11.59 2.46 -2.64
N GLY A 251 12.52 2.12 -1.76
CA GLY A 251 13.77 2.88 -1.60
C GLY A 251 15.00 1.99 -1.70
N HIS A 252 16.16 2.57 -2.05
CA HIS A 252 17.40 1.82 -2.27
C HIS A 252 17.89 1.07 -1.03
N THR A 253 17.64 1.60 0.18
CA THR A 253 17.92 0.90 1.44
C THR A 253 17.15 -0.42 1.51
N GLU A 254 15.84 -0.40 1.27
CA GLU A 254 15.02 -1.60 1.25
C GLU A 254 15.39 -2.55 0.10
N ALA A 255 15.58 -2.01 -1.10
CA ALA A 255 15.94 -2.79 -2.29
C ALA A 255 17.26 -3.54 -2.10
N SER A 256 18.28 -2.87 -1.56
CA SER A 256 19.59 -3.47 -1.32
C SER A 256 19.54 -4.62 -0.31
N VAL A 257 18.82 -4.45 0.81
CA VAL A 257 18.66 -5.51 1.82
C VAL A 257 17.82 -6.66 1.30
N ASP A 258 16.75 -6.38 0.56
CA ASP A 258 15.89 -7.40 -0.03
C ASP A 258 16.61 -8.24 -1.07
N LEU A 259 17.40 -7.63 -1.97
CA LEU A 259 18.21 -8.36 -2.95
C LEU A 259 19.21 -9.31 -2.26
N VAL A 260 19.90 -8.82 -1.23
CA VAL A 260 20.84 -9.65 -0.45
C VAL A 260 20.12 -10.78 0.29
N ALA A 261 18.92 -10.52 0.82
CA ALA A 261 18.09 -11.56 1.45
C ALA A 261 17.62 -12.63 0.45
N LEU A 262 17.18 -12.21 -0.75
CA LEU A 262 16.79 -13.12 -1.84
C LEU A 262 17.98 -13.93 -2.38
N ALA A 263 19.19 -13.40 -2.28
CA ALA A 263 20.42 -14.14 -2.55
C ALA A 263 20.70 -15.27 -1.53
N GLY A 264 19.94 -15.36 -0.43
CA GLY A 264 20.17 -16.34 0.63
C GLY A 264 21.34 -15.97 1.54
N LEU A 265 21.79 -14.72 1.48
CA LEU A 265 22.84 -14.17 2.33
C LEU A 265 22.23 -13.48 3.55
N ARG A 266 23.08 -13.15 4.53
CA ARG A 266 22.62 -12.38 5.71
C ARG A 266 22.08 -11.03 5.22
N PRO A 267 20.90 -10.57 5.68
CA PRO A 267 20.23 -9.36 5.18
C PRO A 267 20.89 -8.08 5.72
N VAL A 268 22.16 -7.88 5.35
CA VAL A 268 22.95 -6.68 5.58
C VAL A 268 23.61 -6.32 4.25
N SER A 269 23.28 -5.16 3.70
CA SER A 269 23.77 -4.69 2.41
C SER A 269 24.74 -3.53 2.59
N VAL A 270 25.61 -3.31 1.60
CA VAL A 270 26.35 -2.06 1.41
C VAL A 270 25.80 -1.39 0.18
N LEU A 271 25.57 -0.08 0.27
CA LEU A 271 25.10 0.74 -0.83
C LEU A 271 25.83 2.08 -0.88
N SER A 272 26.02 2.59 -2.10
CA SER A 272 26.54 3.93 -2.37
C SER A 272 25.97 4.43 -3.69
N THR A 273 25.46 5.65 -3.68
CA THR A 273 24.93 6.28 -4.89
C THR A 273 26.01 6.59 -5.88
N VAL A 274 25.75 6.27 -7.15
CA VAL A 274 26.67 6.45 -8.27
C VAL A 274 26.64 7.91 -8.72
N MET A 275 27.84 8.47 -8.95
CA MET A 275 27.98 9.85 -9.39
C MET A 275 28.42 9.90 -10.86
N ASP A 276 28.01 10.93 -11.59
CA ASP A 276 28.54 11.22 -12.92
C ASP A 276 30.03 11.62 -12.78
N PRO A 277 30.95 10.90 -13.45
CA PRO A 277 32.38 11.16 -13.32
C PRO A 277 32.82 12.50 -13.94
N LYS A 278 32.00 13.15 -14.78
CA LYS A 278 32.35 14.39 -15.49
C LYS A 278 32.14 15.63 -14.63
N ASP A 279 31.03 15.69 -13.91
CA ASP A 279 30.63 16.89 -13.15
C ASP A 279 30.33 16.62 -11.66
N GLY A 280 30.27 15.36 -11.24
CA GLY A 280 29.97 14.98 -9.86
C GLY A 280 28.50 15.13 -9.47
N SER A 281 27.59 15.28 -10.43
CA SER A 281 26.14 15.16 -10.21
C SER A 281 25.73 13.69 -10.02
N MET A 282 24.47 13.43 -9.67
CA MET A 282 23.96 12.07 -9.55
C MET A 282 23.91 11.43 -10.94
N ALA A 283 24.38 10.19 -11.05
CA ALA A 283 24.42 9.51 -12.35
C ALA A 283 23.01 9.15 -12.82
N GLY A 284 22.59 9.71 -13.95
CA GLY A 284 21.35 9.31 -14.61
C GLY A 284 21.45 7.96 -15.33
N ILE A 285 20.31 7.44 -15.78
CA ILE A 285 20.18 6.07 -16.34
C ILE A 285 21.19 5.71 -17.44
N THR A 286 21.52 6.63 -18.35
CA THR A 286 22.48 6.39 -19.44
C THR A 286 23.89 6.10 -18.89
N VAL A 287 24.32 6.84 -17.87
CA VAL A 287 25.63 6.65 -17.23
C VAL A 287 25.66 5.33 -16.46
N LEU A 288 24.57 5.01 -15.76
CA LEU A 288 24.42 3.75 -15.04
C LEU A 288 24.47 2.54 -15.97
N GLN A 289 23.79 2.60 -17.11
CA GLN A 289 23.82 1.54 -18.13
C GLN A 289 25.22 1.37 -18.74
N GLN A 290 25.93 2.48 -18.99
CA GLN A 290 27.30 2.42 -19.48
C GLN A 290 28.24 1.78 -18.45
N MET A 291 28.14 2.17 -17.17
CA MET A 291 28.90 1.56 -16.08
C MET A 291 28.59 0.07 -15.93
N ALA A 292 27.31 -0.30 -16.02
CA ALA A 292 26.85 -1.69 -15.98
C ALA A 292 27.50 -2.53 -17.08
N MET A 293 27.57 -2.02 -18.31
CA MET A 293 28.22 -2.71 -19.44
C MET A 293 29.74 -2.77 -19.30
N GLU A 294 30.39 -1.67 -18.91
CA GLU A 294 31.85 -1.58 -18.78
C GLU A 294 32.41 -2.50 -17.69
N HIS A 295 31.67 -2.69 -16.60
CA HIS A 295 32.09 -3.47 -15.45
C HIS A 295 31.37 -4.81 -15.29
N ASP A 296 30.52 -5.20 -16.24
CA ASP A 296 29.70 -6.43 -16.18
C ASP A 296 28.88 -6.53 -14.88
N ILE A 297 28.22 -5.42 -14.53
CA ILE A 297 27.39 -5.29 -13.32
C ILE A 297 25.92 -5.35 -13.74
N PRO A 298 25.11 -6.30 -13.22
CA PRO A 298 23.68 -6.32 -13.48
C PRO A 298 23.02 -5.05 -12.97
N ILE A 299 22.17 -4.44 -13.80
CA ILE A 299 21.34 -3.27 -13.46
C ILE A 299 19.87 -3.69 -13.36
N VAL A 300 19.21 -3.36 -12.25
CA VAL A 300 17.82 -3.75 -11.98
C VAL A 300 16.99 -2.55 -11.54
N SER A 301 15.70 -2.57 -11.85
CA SER A 301 14.75 -1.58 -11.33
C SER A 301 14.14 -2.05 -10.00
N ILE A 302 13.87 -1.12 -9.09
CA ILE A 302 13.12 -1.39 -7.85
C ILE A 302 11.70 -1.88 -8.19
N THR A 303 11.10 -1.34 -9.26
CA THR A 303 9.81 -1.79 -9.79
C THR A 303 9.81 -3.28 -10.14
N ASP A 304 10.83 -3.77 -10.85
CA ASP A 304 10.96 -5.19 -11.18
C ASP A 304 11.20 -6.05 -9.94
N LEU A 305 11.94 -5.54 -8.96
CA LEU A 305 12.13 -6.23 -7.68
C LEU A 305 10.81 -6.36 -6.90
N ILE A 306 9.98 -5.31 -6.88
CA ILE A 306 8.64 -5.34 -6.29
C ILE A 306 7.79 -6.40 -6.97
N ARG A 307 7.73 -6.41 -8.31
CA ARG A 307 7.00 -7.43 -9.10
C ARG A 307 7.50 -8.84 -8.77
N TYR A 308 8.82 -9.03 -8.75
CA TYR A 308 9.47 -10.31 -8.46
C TYR A 308 9.10 -10.86 -7.08
N ARG A 309 9.15 -10.02 -6.03
CA ARG A 309 8.79 -10.39 -4.65
C ARG A 309 7.30 -10.68 -4.50
N ARG A 310 6.43 -9.82 -5.05
CA ARG A 310 4.96 -9.98 -4.95
C ARG A 310 4.46 -11.31 -5.53
N LYS A 311 5.09 -11.79 -6.61
CA LYS A 311 4.78 -13.08 -7.23
C LYS A 311 5.13 -14.28 -6.35
N ARG A 312 6.24 -14.19 -5.61
CA ARG A 312 6.88 -15.34 -4.93
C ARG A 312 6.59 -15.41 -3.44
N GLU A 313 6.30 -14.28 -2.80
CA GLU A 313 6.09 -14.22 -1.35
C GLU A 313 4.62 -14.33 -0.98
N LYS A 314 4.32 -15.08 0.09
CA LYS A 314 2.97 -15.13 0.69
C LYS A 314 2.80 -13.95 1.65
N LEU A 315 2.15 -12.91 1.17
CA LEU A 315 1.93 -11.63 1.84
C LEU A 315 0.64 -11.57 2.66
N VAL A 316 -0.24 -12.55 2.49
CA VAL A 316 -1.52 -12.66 3.21
C VAL A 316 -1.58 -13.91 4.09
N GLU A 317 -2.23 -13.78 5.22
CA GLU A 317 -2.49 -14.87 6.16
C GLU A 317 -3.99 -14.95 6.48
N LEU A 318 -4.57 -16.16 6.40
CA LEU A 318 -5.97 -16.38 6.77
C LEU A 318 -6.09 -16.43 8.30
N ILE A 319 -6.82 -15.48 8.88
CA ILE A 319 -6.97 -15.32 10.32
C ILE A 319 -8.25 -15.98 10.83
N ALA A 320 -9.36 -15.82 10.11
CA ALA A 320 -10.65 -16.33 10.56
C ALA A 320 -11.58 -16.68 9.39
N VAL A 321 -12.46 -17.65 9.63
CA VAL A 321 -13.55 -18.01 8.71
C VAL A 321 -14.86 -18.05 9.49
N SER A 322 -15.90 -17.41 8.97
CA SER A 322 -17.21 -17.39 9.62
C SER A 322 -18.37 -17.44 8.62
N ARG A 323 -19.51 -17.90 9.09
CA ARG A 323 -20.78 -17.83 8.37
C ARG A 323 -21.34 -16.42 8.49
N LEU A 324 -21.62 -15.77 7.36
CA LEU A 324 -22.10 -14.39 7.29
C LEU A 324 -23.47 -14.31 6.59
N PRO A 325 -24.58 -14.32 7.36
CA PRO A 325 -25.90 -13.99 6.83
C PRO A 325 -25.97 -12.50 6.52
N THR A 326 -26.39 -12.14 5.31
CA THR A 326 -26.51 -10.75 4.85
C THR A 326 -27.87 -10.50 4.20
N LYS A 327 -28.20 -9.24 3.92
CA LYS A 327 -29.40 -8.88 3.14
C LYS A 327 -29.39 -9.46 1.72
N TRP A 328 -28.22 -9.81 1.18
CA TRP A 328 -28.06 -10.38 -0.16
C TRP A 328 -28.16 -11.89 -0.17
N GLY A 329 -28.02 -12.54 0.98
CA GLY A 329 -27.96 -13.99 1.08
C GLY A 329 -26.92 -14.46 2.09
N LEU A 330 -26.69 -15.77 2.09
CA LEU A 330 -25.76 -16.43 3.00
C LEU A 330 -24.41 -16.69 2.35
N PHE A 331 -23.35 -16.20 2.98
CA PHE A 331 -21.98 -16.33 2.51
C PHE A 331 -21.05 -16.91 3.58
N ARG A 332 -19.88 -17.38 3.16
CA ARG A 332 -18.72 -17.60 4.03
C ARG A 332 -17.79 -16.40 3.94
N ALA A 333 -17.44 -15.82 5.08
CA ALA A 333 -16.52 -14.71 5.20
C ALA A 333 -15.15 -15.22 5.64
N TYR A 334 -14.11 -14.87 4.90
CA TYR A 334 -12.70 -15.18 5.15
C TYR A 334 -11.99 -13.87 5.47
N CYS A 335 -11.42 -13.75 6.66
CA CYS A 335 -10.62 -12.61 7.07
C CYS A 335 -9.15 -12.90 6.82
N TYR A 336 -8.52 -12.10 5.98
CA TYR A 336 -7.10 -12.18 5.66
C TYR A 336 -6.37 -10.98 6.24
N GLN A 337 -5.24 -11.20 6.90
CA GLN A 337 -4.35 -10.13 7.35
C GLN A 337 -3.15 -10.01 6.40
N SER A 338 -2.86 -8.78 5.99
CA SER A 338 -1.63 -8.44 5.26
C SER A 338 -0.44 -8.43 6.21
N LYS A 339 0.64 -9.11 5.84
CA LYS A 339 1.89 -9.15 6.60
C LYS A 339 2.73 -7.87 6.51
N LEU A 340 2.37 -6.96 5.60
CA LEU A 340 3.12 -5.73 5.34
C LEU A 340 2.76 -4.61 6.34
N ASP A 341 1.47 -4.48 6.60
CA ASP A 341 0.86 -3.38 7.35
C ASP A 341 -0.11 -3.84 8.44
N GLY A 342 -0.42 -5.15 8.51
CA GLY A 342 -1.37 -5.71 9.46
C GLY A 342 -2.84 -5.46 9.08
N THR A 343 -3.11 -4.87 7.92
CA THR A 343 -4.49 -4.58 7.48
C THR A 343 -5.27 -5.87 7.28
N GLU A 344 -6.45 -5.93 7.86
CA GLU A 344 -7.39 -7.04 7.66
C GLU A 344 -8.30 -6.74 6.48
N HIS A 345 -8.30 -7.63 5.49
CA HIS A 345 -9.20 -7.66 4.34
C HIS A 345 -10.22 -8.79 4.52
N ILE A 346 -11.36 -8.69 3.83
CA ILE A 346 -12.41 -9.72 3.88
C ILE A 346 -12.73 -10.22 2.49
N ALA A 347 -12.81 -11.54 2.34
CA ALA A 347 -13.37 -12.18 1.16
C ALA A 347 -14.69 -12.87 1.52
N VAL A 348 -15.72 -12.59 0.74
CA VAL A 348 -17.07 -13.12 0.89
C VAL A 348 -17.29 -14.12 -0.23
N VAL A 349 -17.47 -15.38 0.13
CA VAL A 349 -17.52 -16.52 -0.80
C VAL A 349 -18.90 -17.16 -0.77
N LYS A 350 -19.45 -17.41 -1.96
CA LYS A 350 -20.70 -18.16 -2.17
C LYS A 350 -20.37 -19.48 -2.87
N GLY A 351 -21.06 -20.54 -2.44
CA GLY A 351 -20.93 -21.87 -3.03
C GLY A 351 -19.62 -22.57 -2.66
N ASP A 352 -19.26 -23.55 -3.48
CA ASP A 352 -17.94 -24.19 -3.48
C ASP A 352 -17.16 -23.72 -4.71
N ILE A 353 -15.89 -23.38 -4.50
CA ILE A 353 -15.00 -22.92 -5.57
C ILE A 353 -14.42 -24.12 -6.34
N ASP A 354 -14.39 -25.32 -5.74
CA ASP A 354 -14.03 -26.59 -6.37
C ASP A 354 -12.73 -26.50 -7.21
N ASN A 355 -12.81 -26.72 -8.53
CA ASN A 355 -11.67 -26.69 -9.45
C ASN A 355 -11.08 -25.28 -9.68
N GLY A 356 -11.74 -24.24 -9.17
CA GLY A 356 -11.29 -22.86 -9.30
C GLY A 356 -11.53 -22.22 -10.66
N GLU A 357 -12.23 -22.88 -11.57
CA GLU A 357 -12.45 -22.39 -12.94
C GLU A 357 -13.79 -21.64 -13.08
N ASP A 358 -13.83 -20.65 -13.99
CA ASP A 358 -15.01 -19.83 -14.32
C ASP A 358 -15.76 -19.28 -13.09
N VAL A 359 -15.00 -18.74 -12.13
CA VAL A 359 -15.56 -18.17 -10.90
C VAL A 359 -16.00 -16.73 -11.14
N LEU A 360 -17.21 -16.35 -10.74
CA LEU A 360 -17.63 -14.95 -10.77
C LEU A 360 -16.92 -14.18 -9.64
N VAL A 361 -16.12 -13.17 -9.99
CA VAL A 361 -15.26 -12.47 -9.02
C VAL A 361 -15.47 -10.97 -9.05
N ARG A 362 -15.51 -10.35 -7.88
CA ARG A 362 -15.41 -8.89 -7.70
C ARG A 362 -14.28 -8.56 -6.74
N VAL A 363 -13.33 -7.72 -7.16
CA VAL A 363 -12.39 -7.06 -6.25
C VAL A 363 -12.88 -5.64 -6.00
N HIS A 364 -13.40 -5.41 -4.81
CA HIS A 364 -13.98 -4.16 -4.37
C HIS A 364 -13.00 -3.40 -3.48
N SER A 365 -12.76 -2.14 -3.80
CA SER A 365 -11.95 -1.24 -2.97
C SER A 365 -12.83 -0.57 -1.92
N GLU A 366 -12.36 -0.53 -0.69
CA GLU A 366 -13.05 0.14 0.41
C GLU A 366 -13.43 1.58 0.07
N CYS A 367 -14.69 1.92 0.34
CA CYS A 367 -15.22 3.27 0.26
C CYS A 367 -16.25 3.46 1.38
N LEU A 368 -15.82 3.91 2.55
CA LEU A 368 -16.69 4.14 3.71
C LEU A 368 -17.88 5.03 3.36
N THR A 369 -17.63 6.14 2.65
CA THR A 369 -18.69 7.10 2.31
C THR A 369 -19.73 6.50 1.37
N GLY A 370 -19.32 5.64 0.43
CA GLY A 370 -20.23 5.02 -0.54
C GLY A 370 -20.89 3.75 0.00
N ASP A 371 -20.08 2.84 0.55
CA ASP A 371 -20.50 1.48 0.93
C ASP A 371 -21.33 1.46 2.22
N ILE A 372 -20.99 2.32 3.20
CA ILE A 372 -21.63 2.33 4.53
C ILE A 372 -22.59 3.52 4.67
N LEU A 373 -22.18 4.72 4.25
CA LEU A 373 -22.99 5.94 4.41
C LEU A 373 -23.93 6.22 3.23
N GLY A 374 -23.84 5.45 2.14
CA GLY A 374 -24.75 5.60 0.99
C GLY A 374 -24.59 6.92 0.23
N SER A 375 -23.39 7.50 0.21
CA SER A 375 -23.11 8.76 -0.49
C SER A 375 -23.45 8.69 -1.98
N ALA A 376 -24.30 9.60 -2.44
CA ALA A 376 -24.64 9.77 -3.86
C ALA A 376 -23.50 10.38 -4.70
N ARG A 377 -22.43 10.91 -4.09
CA ARG A 377 -21.26 11.45 -4.83
C ARG A 377 -20.44 10.38 -5.57
N CYS A 378 -20.61 9.10 -5.23
CA CYS A 378 -19.92 7.99 -5.87
C CYS A 378 -20.85 6.81 -6.07
N ASP A 379 -20.44 5.86 -6.90
CA ASP A 379 -21.21 4.65 -7.22
C ASP A 379 -20.77 3.41 -6.44
N CYS A 380 -19.82 3.52 -5.52
CA CYS A 380 -19.20 2.38 -4.82
C CYS A 380 -20.21 1.48 -4.11
N GLY A 381 -21.12 2.06 -3.31
CA GLY A 381 -22.13 1.28 -2.58
C GLY A 381 -23.10 0.54 -3.51
N ASN A 382 -23.51 1.17 -4.61
CA ASN A 382 -24.36 0.55 -5.63
C ASN A 382 -23.64 -0.60 -6.34
N GLN A 383 -22.35 -0.43 -6.66
CA GLN A 383 -21.54 -1.49 -7.25
C GLN A 383 -21.35 -2.68 -6.30
N LEU A 384 -21.15 -2.43 -4.99
CA LEU A 384 -21.03 -3.47 -3.97
C LEU A 384 -22.35 -4.27 -3.85
N ASP A 385 -23.47 -3.56 -3.78
CA ASP A 385 -24.81 -4.15 -3.68
C ASP A 385 -25.13 -5.03 -4.90
N LEU A 386 -24.86 -4.52 -6.11
CA LEU A 386 -25.08 -5.28 -7.35
C LEU A 386 -24.17 -6.51 -7.43
N ALA A 387 -22.89 -6.38 -7.09
CA ALA A 387 -21.93 -7.49 -7.13
C ALA A 387 -22.35 -8.64 -6.21
N LEU A 388 -22.77 -8.35 -4.97
CA LEU A 388 -23.21 -9.39 -4.03
C LEU A 388 -24.52 -10.05 -4.47
N LYS A 389 -25.46 -9.30 -5.06
CA LYS A 389 -26.68 -9.86 -5.68
C LYS A 389 -26.36 -10.80 -6.84
N LEU A 390 -25.43 -10.41 -7.71
CA LEU A 390 -25.02 -11.25 -8.84
C LEU A 390 -24.33 -12.53 -8.37
N ILE A 391 -23.48 -12.45 -7.35
CA ILE A 391 -22.84 -13.63 -6.74
C ILE A 391 -23.88 -14.55 -6.08
N GLU A 392 -24.85 -14.00 -5.34
CA GLU A 392 -25.93 -14.81 -4.75
C GLU A 392 -26.71 -15.53 -5.86
N LYS A 393 -27.13 -14.80 -6.90
CA LYS A 393 -27.90 -15.34 -8.02
C LYS A 393 -27.13 -16.44 -8.77
N ALA A 394 -25.82 -16.26 -8.96
CA ALA A 394 -24.96 -17.25 -9.59
C ALA A 394 -24.75 -18.50 -8.73
N GLY A 395 -24.95 -18.40 -7.41
CA GLY A 395 -24.74 -19.49 -6.44
C GLY A 395 -23.26 -19.88 -6.22
N ARG A 396 -22.34 -19.28 -6.97
CA ARG A 396 -20.89 -19.52 -6.91
C ARG A 396 -20.12 -18.25 -7.29
N GLY A 397 -19.30 -17.77 -6.37
CA GLY A 397 -18.48 -16.58 -6.62
C GLY A 397 -17.78 -16.01 -5.39
N VAL A 398 -16.91 -15.04 -5.62
CA VAL A 398 -16.07 -14.41 -4.60
C VAL A 398 -16.11 -12.90 -4.73
N LEU A 399 -16.38 -12.20 -3.63
CA LEU A 399 -16.11 -10.78 -3.51
C LEU A 399 -14.96 -10.56 -2.52
N VAL A 400 -13.87 -9.94 -2.97
CA VAL A 400 -12.79 -9.49 -2.10
C VAL A 400 -13.00 -8.00 -1.80
N TYR A 401 -13.09 -7.64 -0.54
CA TYR A 401 -13.17 -6.26 -0.07
C TYR A 401 -11.81 -5.83 0.49
N LEU A 402 -11.09 -5.04 -0.30
CA LEU A 402 -9.76 -4.53 0.03
C LEU A 402 -9.89 -3.26 0.87
N ARG A 403 -9.66 -3.42 2.17
CA ARG A 403 -9.47 -2.33 3.13
C ARG A 403 -8.17 -1.58 2.90
N GLY A 404 -8.11 -0.32 3.32
CA GLY A 404 -7.00 0.60 3.07
C GLY A 404 -7.06 1.33 1.73
N HIS A 405 -8.05 1.04 0.88
CA HIS A 405 -8.18 1.66 -0.46
C HIS A 405 -9.04 2.93 -0.48
N GLU A 406 -9.48 3.42 0.68
CA GLU A 406 -10.32 4.61 0.77
C GLU A 406 -9.65 5.81 0.07
N GLY A 407 -10.46 6.55 -0.70
CA GLY A 407 -9.99 7.69 -1.48
C GLY A 407 -9.01 7.34 -2.60
N ARG A 408 -8.93 6.06 -3.02
CA ARG A 408 -7.86 5.51 -3.88
C ARG A 408 -6.52 5.37 -3.16
N GLY A 409 -6.55 5.00 -1.88
CA GLY A 409 -5.36 4.75 -1.06
C GLY A 409 -4.84 5.98 -0.32
N ILE A 410 -5.39 7.17 -0.57
CA ILE A 410 -5.00 8.40 0.16
C ILE A 410 -5.64 8.49 1.56
N GLY A 411 -6.62 7.62 1.86
CA GLY A 411 -7.32 7.59 3.13
C GLY A 411 -8.50 8.57 3.23
N LEU A 412 -9.31 8.37 4.27
CA LEU A 412 -10.58 9.08 4.45
C LEU A 412 -10.40 10.60 4.62
N GLY A 413 -9.45 11.02 5.45
CA GLY A 413 -9.22 12.45 5.73
C GLY A 413 -8.82 13.23 4.48
N GLN A 414 -7.90 12.70 3.69
CA GLN A 414 -7.46 13.34 2.44
C GLN A 414 -8.55 13.31 1.36
N LYS A 415 -9.33 12.21 1.29
CA LYS A 415 -10.51 12.16 0.42
C LYS A 415 -11.49 13.30 0.69
N LEU A 416 -11.78 13.60 1.96
CA LEU A 416 -12.69 14.69 2.30
C LEU A 416 -12.10 16.06 1.96
N ARG A 417 -10.77 16.24 2.06
CA ARG A 417 -10.10 17.46 1.56
C ARG A 417 -10.21 17.58 0.04
N ALA A 418 -10.02 16.47 -0.68
CA ALA A 418 -10.20 16.44 -2.13
C ALA A 418 -11.66 16.74 -2.54
N TYR A 419 -12.64 16.38 -1.71
CA TYR A 419 -14.04 16.78 -1.91
C TYR A 419 -14.26 18.29 -1.79
N ASN A 420 -13.59 18.96 -0.85
CA ASN A 420 -13.69 20.42 -0.73
C ASN A 420 -13.19 21.11 -2.01
N LEU A 421 -12.04 20.68 -2.55
CA LEU A 421 -11.52 21.20 -3.83
C LEU A 421 -12.44 20.86 -5.02
N GLN A 422 -13.06 19.69 -5.01
CA GLN A 422 -14.05 19.32 -6.04
C GLN A 422 -15.30 20.19 -5.99
N ASP A 423 -15.75 20.56 -4.79
CA ASP A 423 -16.86 21.47 -4.56
C ASP A 423 -16.50 22.91 -5.03
N GLU A 424 -15.21 23.25 -5.08
CA GLU A 424 -14.66 24.48 -5.68
C GLU A 424 -14.46 24.41 -7.20
N GLY A 425 -14.74 23.26 -7.82
CA GLY A 425 -14.78 23.08 -9.28
C GLY A 425 -13.75 22.11 -9.84
N HIS A 426 -12.74 21.71 -9.06
CA HIS A 426 -11.73 20.75 -9.48
C HIS A 426 -12.35 19.39 -9.77
N ASP A 427 -11.69 18.59 -10.59
CA ASP A 427 -12.00 17.16 -10.66
C ASP A 427 -11.19 16.32 -9.67
N THR A 428 -11.48 15.02 -9.60
CA THR A 428 -10.81 14.12 -8.65
C THR A 428 -9.29 14.00 -8.89
N VAL A 429 -8.81 14.14 -10.13
CA VAL A 429 -7.39 14.06 -10.45
C VAL A 429 -6.71 15.37 -10.04
N GLU A 430 -7.29 16.50 -10.44
CA GLU A 430 -6.80 17.85 -10.13
C GLU A 430 -6.72 18.09 -8.62
N ALA A 431 -7.78 17.72 -7.89
CA ALA A 431 -7.82 17.85 -6.43
C ALA A 431 -6.73 17.01 -5.74
N ASN A 432 -6.41 15.82 -6.24
CA ASN A 432 -5.34 15.00 -5.67
C ASN A 432 -3.97 15.59 -5.96
N VAL A 433 -3.72 16.03 -7.21
CA VAL A 433 -2.45 16.64 -7.61
C VAL A 433 -2.18 17.92 -6.80
N GLU A 434 -3.19 18.76 -6.60
CA GLU A 434 -3.07 19.99 -5.81
C GLU A 434 -2.78 19.72 -4.33
N LEU A 435 -3.30 18.62 -3.77
CA LEU A 435 -2.98 18.18 -2.42
C LEU A 435 -1.60 17.49 -2.32
N GLY A 436 -0.85 17.37 -3.42
CA GLY A 436 0.42 16.66 -3.48
C GLY A 436 0.27 15.14 -3.32
N LEU A 437 -0.89 14.59 -3.73
CA LEU A 437 -1.24 13.18 -3.55
C LEU A 437 -1.23 12.43 -4.89
N ALA A 438 -0.91 11.14 -4.84
CA ALA A 438 -1.01 10.26 -6.00
C ALA A 438 -2.45 10.19 -6.52
N VAL A 439 -2.59 10.09 -7.85
CA VAL A 439 -3.89 9.97 -8.52
C VAL A 439 -4.57 8.63 -8.18
N ASP A 440 -3.79 7.56 -8.02
CA ASP A 440 -4.25 6.25 -7.58
C ASP A 440 -3.11 5.49 -6.87
N ALA A 441 -3.22 5.31 -5.55
CA ALA A 441 -2.23 4.60 -4.74
C ALA A 441 -2.70 3.18 -4.35
N ARG A 442 -3.69 2.63 -5.07
CA ARG A 442 -4.29 1.34 -4.71
C ARG A 442 -3.43 0.18 -5.15
N GLU A 443 -3.34 -0.81 -4.27
CA GLU A 443 -2.54 -2.00 -4.49
C GLU A 443 -3.39 -3.27 -4.60
N TYR A 444 -3.30 -3.95 -5.73
CA TYR A 444 -4.17 -5.10 -6.03
C TYR A 444 -3.51 -6.46 -5.84
N GLY A 445 -2.19 -6.51 -5.60
CA GLY A 445 -1.44 -7.76 -5.39
C GLY A 445 -1.97 -8.59 -4.21
N ILE A 446 -2.39 -7.92 -3.13
CA ILE A 446 -3.05 -8.56 -1.98
C ILE A 446 -4.36 -9.24 -2.39
N GLY A 447 -5.18 -8.58 -3.22
CA GLY A 447 -6.42 -9.14 -3.74
C GLY A 447 -6.19 -10.39 -4.59
N ALA A 448 -5.14 -10.37 -5.43
CA ALA A 448 -4.75 -11.53 -6.23
C ALA A 448 -4.33 -12.72 -5.35
N GLN A 449 -3.52 -12.49 -4.32
CA GLN A 449 -3.12 -13.57 -3.40
C GLN A 449 -4.30 -14.14 -2.61
N ILE A 450 -5.24 -13.29 -2.17
CA ILE A 450 -6.48 -13.74 -1.50
C ILE A 450 -7.30 -14.64 -2.43
N LEU A 451 -7.52 -14.22 -3.68
CA LEU A 451 -8.25 -15.04 -4.66
C LEU A 451 -7.56 -16.38 -4.90
N ARG A 452 -6.23 -16.38 -4.99
CA ARG A 452 -5.43 -17.60 -5.17
C ARG A 452 -5.54 -18.54 -3.98
N ASP A 453 -5.48 -18.02 -2.75
CA ASP A 453 -5.58 -18.80 -1.51
C ASP A 453 -7.00 -19.41 -1.34
N ILE A 454 -8.05 -18.67 -1.74
CA ILE A 454 -9.43 -19.18 -1.79
C ILE A 454 -9.60 -20.32 -2.81
N GLY A 455 -8.68 -20.43 -3.78
CA GLY A 455 -8.67 -21.51 -4.79
C GLY A 455 -9.08 -21.06 -6.19
N VAL A 456 -9.26 -19.76 -6.44
CA VAL A 456 -9.59 -19.26 -7.79
C VAL A 456 -8.39 -19.46 -8.74
N ARG A 457 -8.70 -19.89 -9.97
CA ARG A 457 -7.76 -20.12 -11.06
C ARG A 457 -8.15 -19.30 -12.28
N THR A 458 -9.39 -19.44 -12.73
CA THR A 458 -9.95 -18.64 -13.81
C THR A 458 -11.23 -17.95 -13.36
N MET A 459 -11.46 -16.72 -13.83
CA MET A 459 -12.55 -15.89 -13.35
C MET A 459 -13.24 -15.06 -14.43
N ARG A 460 -14.53 -14.82 -14.22
CA ARG A 460 -15.27 -13.72 -14.85
C ARG A 460 -15.22 -12.52 -13.92
N LEU A 461 -14.46 -11.50 -14.29
CA LEU A 461 -14.18 -10.35 -13.42
C LEU A 461 -15.23 -9.25 -13.57
N MET A 462 -15.85 -8.87 -12.46
CA MET A 462 -16.80 -7.78 -12.35
C MET A 462 -16.09 -6.42 -12.28
N THR A 463 -15.85 -5.78 -13.43
CA THR A 463 -15.13 -4.49 -13.53
C THR A 463 -15.65 -3.60 -14.66
N ASN A 464 -15.62 -2.28 -14.45
CA ASN A 464 -15.87 -1.28 -15.50
C ASN A 464 -14.58 -0.71 -16.11
N ASN A 465 -13.42 -1.07 -15.55
CA ASN A 465 -12.12 -0.62 -16.03
C ASN A 465 -11.39 -1.78 -16.74
N PRO A 466 -11.13 -1.66 -18.06
CA PRO A 466 -10.40 -2.68 -18.83
C PRO A 466 -8.91 -2.75 -18.48
N ALA A 467 -8.29 -1.70 -17.91
CA ALA A 467 -6.88 -1.76 -17.51
C ALA A 467 -6.65 -2.68 -16.29
N LYS A 468 -7.71 -3.07 -15.55
CA LYS A 468 -7.59 -3.91 -14.34
C LYS A 468 -7.24 -5.40 -14.59
N PHE A 469 -7.02 -5.78 -15.85
CA PHE A 469 -6.68 -7.16 -16.24
C PHE A 469 -5.17 -7.46 -16.18
N ILE A 470 -4.37 -6.40 -16.07
CA ILE A 470 -2.93 -6.46 -16.20
C ILE A 470 -2.30 -7.01 -14.89
N GLY A 471 -1.30 -7.88 -15.00
CA GLY A 471 -0.55 -8.43 -13.85
C GLY A 471 -1.12 -9.68 -13.15
N LEU A 472 -2.40 -10.05 -13.35
CA LEU A 472 -3.03 -11.20 -12.67
C LEU A 472 -2.43 -12.56 -13.06
N LYS A 473 -1.95 -12.69 -14.30
CA LYS A 473 -1.31 -13.91 -14.82
C LYS A 473 -0.11 -14.35 -13.96
N GLY A 474 0.63 -13.38 -13.42
CA GLY A 474 1.74 -13.60 -12.52
C GLY A 474 1.37 -14.39 -11.26
N TYR A 475 0.15 -14.22 -10.76
CA TYR A 475 -0.37 -14.90 -9.58
C TYR A 475 -1.03 -16.26 -9.90
N GLY A 476 -0.91 -16.72 -11.15
CA GLY A 476 -1.58 -17.93 -11.63
C GLY A 476 -3.10 -17.77 -11.75
N LEU A 477 -3.57 -16.53 -11.96
CA LEU A 477 -4.97 -16.17 -12.17
C LEU A 477 -5.20 -15.76 -13.62
N ALA A 478 -6.24 -16.29 -14.25
CA ALA A 478 -6.65 -15.91 -15.60
C ALA A 478 -8.05 -15.30 -15.60
N VAL A 479 -8.24 -14.23 -16.37
CA VAL A 479 -9.55 -13.64 -16.59
C VAL A 479 -10.10 -14.18 -17.90
N VAL A 480 -11.20 -14.92 -17.84
CA VAL A 480 -11.85 -15.57 -19.01
C VAL A 480 -13.03 -14.76 -19.55
N GLY A 481 -13.46 -13.73 -18.81
CA GLY A 481 -14.51 -12.83 -19.26
C GLY A 481 -14.66 -11.64 -18.33
N ARG A 482 -15.31 -10.59 -18.83
CA ARG A 482 -15.65 -9.38 -18.08
C ARG A 482 -17.15 -9.32 -17.86
N VAL A 483 -17.57 -8.96 -16.65
CA VAL A 483 -18.97 -8.68 -16.33
C VAL A 483 -19.07 -7.20 -15.95
N PRO A 484 -19.79 -6.36 -16.70
CA PRO A 484 -19.95 -4.96 -16.33
C PRO A 484 -20.81 -4.82 -15.06
N VAL A 485 -20.51 -3.82 -14.24
CA VAL A 485 -21.26 -3.49 -13.03
C VAL A 485 -21.82 -2.08 -13.19
N ILE A 486 -22.97 -1.97 -13.85
CA ILE A 486 -23.56 -0.68 -14.21
C ILE A 486 -24.46 -0.21 -13.06
N SER A 487 -24.15 0.95 -12.50
CA SER A 487 -24.95 1.63 -11.50
C SER A 487 -25.73 2.80 -12.11
N PRO A 488 -26.87 3.20 -11.53
CA PRO A 488 -27.60 4.38 -11.97
C PRO A 488 -26.73 5.65 -11.94
N ILE A 489 -26.81 6.44 -13.01
CA ILE A 489 -26.22 7.78 -13.07
C ILE A 489 -27.23 8.74 -12.43
N THR A 490 -26.78 9.51 -11.43
CA THR A 490 -27.54 10.56 -10.77
C THR A 490 -26.89 11.92 -11.05
N LYS A 491 -27.59 13.01 -10.75
CA LYS A 491 -27.02 14.37 -10.92
C LYS A 491 -25.73 14.55 -10.10
N GLU A 492 -25.67 13.93 -8.93
CA GLU A 492 -24.56 14.03 -7.98
C GLU A 492 -23.33 13.23 -8.39
N ASN A 493 -23.49 12.10 -9.11
CA ASN A 493 -22.35 11.27 -9.53
C ASN A 493 -21.93 11.45 -10.99
N GLN A 494 -22.70 12.18 -11.80
CA GLN A 494 -22.46 12.33 -13.24
C GLN A 494 -21.04 12.85 -13.54
N LYS A 495 -20.62 13.95 -12.89
CA LYS A 495 -19.27 14.52 -13.09
C LYS A 495 -18.18 13.51 -12.75
N TYR A 496 -18.34 12.79 -11.64
CA TYR A 496 -17.39 11.78 -11.18
C TYR A 496 -17.26 10.58 -12.14
N LEU A 497 -18.39 10.09 -12.67
CA LEU A 497 -18.41 8.99 -13.63
C LEU A 497 -17.81 9.41 -14.98
N GLU A 498 -18.08 10.64 -15.43
CA GLU A 498 -17.52 11.18 -16.67
C GLU A 498 -15.99 11.37 -16.56
N THR A 499 -15.48 11.83 -15.41
CA THR A 499 -14.02 11.88 -15.16
C THR A 499 -13.41 10.49 -15.23
N LYS A 500 -14.05 9.46 -14.65
CA LYS A 500 -13.58 8.07 -14.75
C LYS A 500 -13.57 7.57 -16.20
N ARG A 501 -14.58 7.93 -16.99
CA ARG A 501 -14.70 7.54 -18.40
C ARG A 501 -13.59 8.17 -19.22
N THR A 502 -13.48 9.49 -19.16
CA THR A 502 -12.58 10.30 -20.00
C THR A 502 -11.12 10.22 -19.59
N LYS A 503 -10.81 10.31 -18.29
CA LYS A 503 -9.42 10.36 -17.79
C LYS A 503 -8.88 9.01 -17.31
N MET A 504 -9.74 8.00 -17.09
CA MET A 504 -9.33 6.73 -16.47
C MET A 504 -9.83 5.48 -17.23
N GLY A 505 -10.28 5.65 -18.47
CA GLY A 505 -10.61 4.56 -19.39
C GLY A 505 -11.76 3.65 -18.95
N HIS A 506 -12.63 4.09 -18.03
CA HIS A 506 -13.79 3.28 -17.64
C HIS A 506 -14.82 3.26 -18.77
N VAL A 507 -15.42 2.09 -19.01
CA VAL A 507 -16.44 1.87 -20.05
C VAL A 507 -17.79 1.72 -19.36
N TYR A 508 -18.79 2.50 -19.79
CA TYR A 508 -20.17 2.45 -19.30
C TYR A 508 -21.14 2.17 -20.46
N GLY A 509 -22.42 1.94 -20.16
CA GLY A 509 -23.41 1.33 -21.06
C GLY A 509 -23.43 1.82 -22.52
N SER A 510 -23.30 3.12 -22.78
CA SER A 510 -23.29 3.70 -24.14
C SER A 510 -22.07 3.34 -24.98
N ASP A 511 -21.01 2.85 -24.35
CA ASP A 511 -19.72 2.55 -24.95
C ASP A 511 -19.54 1.03 -25.22
N LEU A 512 -20.56 0.20 -24.90
CA LEU A 512 -20.54 -1.24 -25.12
C LEU A 512 -21.19 -1.58 -26.48
N PRO A 513 -20.56 -2.42 -27.33
CA PRO A 513 -21.19 -2.90 -28.55
C PRO A 513 -22.49 -3.64 -28.23
N GLY A 514 -23.61 -3.27 -28.86
CA GLY A 514 -24.91 -3.95 -28.68
C GLY A 514 -25.86 -3.37 -27.63
N SER A 515 -25.58 -2.19 -27.06
CA SER A 515 -26.56 -1.53 -26.18
C SER A 515 -27.80 -1.09 -26.99
N LEU A 516 -28.95 -1.73 -26.75
CA LEU A 516 -30.26 -1.28 -27.24
C LEU A 516 -30.57 0.15 -26.71
N PRO A 517 -31.24 1.00 -27.50
CA PRO A 517 -31.48 2.42 -27.20
C PRO A 517 -32.60 2.64 -26.16
N GLU A 518 -32.63 1.86 -25.08
CA GLU A 518 -33.57 2.08 -23.96
C GLU A 518 -32.94 2.83 -22.78
N PHE A 519 -31.63 3.13 -22.84
CA PHE A 519 -30.93 3.88 -21.79
C PHE A 519 -30.78 5.38 -22.07
N ALA A 520 -31.48 5.91 -23.07
CA ALA A 520 -31.35 7.30 -23.52
C ALA A 520 -32.71 7.99 -23.70
N ASN A 521 -33.47 8.20 -22.61
CA ASN A 521 -34.28 9.40 -22.35
C ASN A 521 -35.35 9.17 -21.26
N PRO A 522 -35.40 9.98 -20.19
CA PRO A 522 -36.56 10.08 -19.33
C PRO A 522 -37.38 11.34 -19.69
N GLN A 523 -37.90 11.40 -20.92
CA GLN A 523 -38.92 12.37 -21.32
C GLN A 523 -39.77 11.73 -22.40
N ASP A 524 -40.87 11.09 -22.00
CA ASP A 524 -42.12 10.97 -22.76
C ASP A 524 -43.08 10.08 -21.96
N THR A 525 -43.87 10.71 -21.08
CA THR A 525 -45.17 10.22 -20.60
C THR A 525 -45.87 11.37 -19.87
N ALA A 526 -46.40 12.31 -20.65
CA ALA A 526 -47.51 13.17 -20.21
C ALA A 526 -48.11 13.86 -21.44
N ASP A 527 -48.90 13.12 -22.20
CA ASP A 527 -49.89 13.73 -23.08
C ASP A 527 -51.16 12.88 -22.99
N ASP A 528 -52.05 13.26 -22.07
CA ASP A 528 -53.46 12.90 -22.11
C ASP A 528 -54.28 14.03 -21.48
N LYS A 529 -54.81 14.85 -22.38
CA LYS A 529 -56.11 15.54 -22.37
C LYS A 529 -56.90 15.56 -21.05
N GLU A 530 -57.17 16.76 -20.56
CA GLU A 530 -58.51 17.11 -20.05
C GLU A 530 -58.92 18.46 -20.64
N ASP A 531 -59.96 18.38 -21.49
CA ASP A 531 -60.78 19.49 -21.93
C ASP A 531 -62.03 19.53 -21.02
N ASP A 532 -62.58 20.74 -20.90
CA ASP A 532 -63.91 21.11 -20.42
C ASP A 532 -64.23 21.34 -18.91
N THR A 533 -64.36 22.64 -18.63
CA THR A 533 -65.51 23.34 -18.00
C THR A 533 -65.67 23.42 -16.48
N GLN A 534 -65.55 24.65 -15.95
CA GLN A 534 -66.58 25.42 -15.19
C GLN A 534 -65.95 26.43 -14.20
N ASN A 535 -65.83 27.70 -14.63
CA ASN A 535 -66.42 28.94 -14.07
C ASN A 535 -65.58 30.17 -14.40
#